data_AF-Q22N71-F1
#
_entry.id   AF-Q22N71-F1
#
_cell.length_a   1.000
_cell.length_b   1.000
_cell.length_c   1.000
_cell.angle_alpha   90.00
_cell.angle_beta   90.00
_cell.angle_gamma   90.00
#
_symmetry.space_group_name_H-M   'P 1'
#
loop_
_entity.id
_entity.type
_entity.pdbx_description
1 polymer ?
#
loop_
_entity_poly.entity_id
_entity_poly.type
_entity_poly.pdbx_seq_one_letter_code
_entity_poly.pdbx_strand_id
1 'polypeptide(L)'
;MKNASLILVICILLCSAQALLPKNYLKGESDIAQCFGDIEKSVGDLKQIADELKKLEFKKALQELGDLMKVLDKVIEKCADATCWMKAQQRCENETEGACEESGLIWYPKCKKGYHADGCCVCVQDCPSGFADQGFECAKPSAYGRGAGYPWEFGDDLSLNEAMKRCEHDNPQLGCEQWGLVIYPKCQPNFHNFDCCICSPNCPAGMTDIGVSCQKETYGRGVGFVDGKCIEENWNNFTPIEKFGKCVQQAEQIVKDIEDLVKSVEDKSDMWNTLKLAYVLLQHTNPFLEHCVDPLVPKTSSN
;
A
#
# COMPACT_ATOMS: atom_id res chain seq x y z
N MET A 1 44.76 -4.41 50.05
CA MET A 1 43.32 -4.05 50.16
C MET A 1 43.14 -2.53 50.15
N LYS A 2 43.29 -1.85 49.01
CA LYS A 2 42.90 -0.43 48.83
C LYS A 2 42.40 -0.05 47.42
N ASN A 3 42.29 -1.00 46.49
CA ASN A 3 41.86 -0.70 45.11
C ASN A 3 40.47 -1.25 44.72
N ALA A 4 39.79 -1.99 45.61
CA ALA A 4 38.46 -2.53 45.32
C ALA A 4 37.34 -1.50 45.59
N SER A 5 37.55 -0.53 46.48
CA SER A 5 36.54 0.47 46.85
C SER A 5 36.45 1.66 45.89
N LEU A 6 37.50 1.95 45.10
CA LEU A 6 37.47 3.05 44.13
C LEU A 6 36.70 2.68 42.85
N ILE A 7 36.76 1.41 42.45
CA ILE A 7 36.06 0.88 41.26
C ILE A 7 34.55 0.80 41.53
N LEU A 8 34.14 0.41 42.75
CA LEU A 8 32.72 0.33 43.11
C LEU A 8 32.05 1.72 43.15
N VAL A 9 32.77 2.76 43.59
CA VAL A 9 32.26 4.14 43.66
C VAL A 9 32.19 4.78 42.27
N ILE A 10 33.10 4.46 41.35
CA ILE A 10 33.06 4.91 39.95
C ILE A 10 31.90 4.24 39.20
N CYS A 11 31.62 2.94 39.44
CA CYS A 11 30.47 2.25 38.84
C CYS A 11 29.12 2.78 39.34
N ILE A 12 29.02 3.16 40.63
CA ILE A 12 27.79 3.72 41.19
C ILE A 12 27.57 5.16 40.69
N LEU A 13 28.63 5.97 40.56
CA LEU A 13 28.53 7.32 39.98
C LEU A 13 28.17 7.31 38.47
N LEU A 14 28.65 6.32 37.71
CA LEU A 14 28.29 6.13 36.30
C LEU A 14 26.85 5.63 36.12
N CYS A 15 26.28 4.89 37.09
CA CYS A 15 24.88 4.46 37.04
C CYS A 15 23.88 5.55 37.48
N SER A 16 24.31 6.57 38.25
CA SER A 16 23.43 7.65 38.72
C SER A 16 23.40 8.90 37.83
N ALA A 17 24.21 8.98 36.76
CA ALA A 17 24.30 10.17 35.91
C ALA A 17 23.41 10.16 34.65
N GLN A 18 22.51 9.18 34.47
CA GLN A 18 21.58 9.13 33.33
C GLN A 18 20.16 9.61 33.65
N ALA A 19 19.89 10.01 34.89
CA ALA A 19 18.71 10.79 35.19
C ALA A 19 19.06 12.27 35.03
N LEU A 20 18.33 12.96 34.14
CA LEU A 20 18.44 14.39 33.76
C LEU A 20 19.36 14.67 32.56
N LEU A 21 18.80 14.57 31.34
CA LEU A 21 18.44 15.74 30.52
C LEU A 21 17.88 15.28 29.15
N PRO A 22 16.67 15.72 28.75
CA PRO A 22 16.20 15.60 27.39
C PRO A 22 16.77 16.78 26.60
N LYS A 23 17.69 16.49 25.67
CA LYS A 23 18.07 17.33 24.52
C LYS A 23 19.33 16.74 23.92
N ASN A 24 19.15 15.95 22.86
CA ASN A 24 19.93 16.06 21.62
C ASN A 24 19.20 15.24 20.57
N TYR A 25 18.21 15.89 19.98
CA TYR A 25 17.63 15.55 18.69
C TYR A 25 18.75 15.66 17.64
N LEU A 26 19.01 14.57 16.91
CA LEU A 26 19.69 14.51 15.61
C LEU A 26 21.10 15.14 15.54
N LYS A 27 22.15 14.35 15.83
CA LYS A 27 23.48 14.60 15.26
C LYS A 27 24.44 13.39 15.33
N GLY A 28 24.77 12.85 14.15
CA GLY A 28 26.05 12.19 13.85
C GLY A 28 26.08 10.67 14.01
N GLU A 29 26.36 9.94 12.92
CA GLU A 29 26.30 8.48 12.75
C GLU A 29 24.90 7.91 12.99
N SER A 30 24.27 7.40 11.92
CA SER A 30 22.84 7.11 11.94
C SER A 30 22.49 6.13 13.05
N ASP A 31 21.38 6.37 13.75
CA ASP A 31 20.80 5.42 14.72
C ASP A 31 20.66 4.00 14.12
N ILE A 32 20.61 3.91 12.79
CA ILE A 32 20.75 2.71 11.96
C ILE A 32 22.08 1.97 12.12
N ALA A 33 23.20 2.67 11.98
CA ALA A 33 24.53 2.08 12.11
C ALA A 33 24.77 1.60 13.55
N GLN A 34 24.26 2.35 14.53
CA GLN A 34 24.29 1.95 15.93
C GLN A 34 23.41 0.71 16.17
N CYS A 35 22.21 0.68 15.59
CA CYS A 35 21.30 -0.48 15.64
C CYS A 35 21.93 -1.74 15.02
N PHE A 36 22.47 -1.63 13.80
CA PHE A 36 23.12 -2.74 13.14
C PHE A 36 24.35 -3.22 13.93
N GLY A 37 25.13 -2.29 14.50
CA GLY A 37 26.23 -2.62 15.38
C GLY A 37 25.81 -3.33 16.68
N ASP A 38 24.62 -3.06 17.21
CA ASP A 38 24.08 -3.75 18.39
C ASP A 38 23.56 -5.16 18.05
N ILE A 39 23.00 -5.37 16.86
CA ILE A 39 22.67 -6.70 16.33
C ILE A 39 23.95 -7.51 16.07
N GLU A 40 24.97 -6.88 15.46
CA GLU A 40 26.27 -7.51 15.17
C GLU A 40 26.94 -8.02 16.45
N LYS A 41 26.87 -7.26 17.55
CA LYS A 41 27.37 -7.70 18.87
C LYS A 41 26.65 -8.93 19.40
N SER A 42 25.39 -9.16 19.01
CA SER A 42 24.55 -10.26 19.48
C SER A 42 24.68 -11.53 18.62
N VAL A 43 25.42 -11.48 17.50
CA VAL A 43 25.62 -12.62 16.57
C VAL A 43 26.31 -13.80 17.25
N GLY A 44 27.25 -13.54 18.16
CA GLY A 44 27.92 -14.60 18.94
C GLY A 44 26.93 -15.40 19.78
N ASP A 45 26.03 -14.70 20.46
CA ASP A 45 25.01 -15.29 21.32
C ASP A 45 23.95 -16.06 20.49
N LEU A 46 23.53 -15.48 19.35
CA LEU A 46 22.63 -16.13 18.39
C LEU A 46 23.17 -17.49 17.90
N LYS A 47 24.46 -17.54 17.52
CA LYS A 47 25.11 -18.79 17.08
C LYS A 47 25.16 -19.83 18.19
N GLN A 48 25.49 -19.42 19.41
CA GLN A 48 25.52 -20.32 20.56
C GLN A 48 24.14 -20.94 20.81
N ILE A 49 23.08 -20.12 20.79
CA ILE A 49 21.70 -20.58 21.01
C ILE A 49 21.25 -21.55 19.91
N ALA A 50 21.58 -21.28 18.65
CA ALA A 50 21.29 -22.21 17.55
C ALA A 50 21.97 -23.58 17.75
N ASP A 51 23.23 -23.59 18.21
CA ASP A 51 23.96 -24.82 18.49
C ASP A 51 23.39 -25.59 19.70
N GLU A 52 22.89 -24.89 20.72
CA GLU A 52 22.25 -25.51 21.88
C GLU A 52 20.87 -26.08 21.57
N LEU A 53 20.06 -25.39 20.76
CA LEU A 53 18.78 -25.90 20.26
C LEU A 53 18.97 -27.17 19.43
N LYS A 54 20.01 -27.23 18.58
CA LYS A 54 20.38 -28.43 17.80
C LYS A 54 20.79 -29.62 18.67
N LYS A 55 21.37 -29.38 19.84
CA LYS A 55 21.81 -30.43 20.79
C LYS A 55 20.67 -30.94 21.68
N LEU A 56 19.44 -30.42 21.52
CA LEU A 56 18.27 -30.80 22.32
C LEU A 56 18.45 -30.54 23.83
N GLU A 57 19.37 -29.65 24.23
CA GLU A 57 19.53 -29.18 25.62
C GLU A 57 18.47 -28.13 25.94
N PHE A 58 17.20 -28.50 25.76
CA PHE A 58 16.06 -27.59 25.71
C PHE A 58 16.03 -26.61 26.89
N LYS A 59 16.27 -27.05 28.12
CA LYS A 59 16.18 -26.17 29.30
C LYS A 59 17.20 -25.01 29.26
N LYS A 60 18.42 -25.27 28.81
CA LYS A 60 19.51 -24.27 28.75
C LYS A 60 19.31 -23.35 27.55
N ALA A 61 19.02 -23.94 26.40
CA ALA A 61 18.73 -23.21 25.16
C ALA A 61 17.53 -22.26 25.30
N LEU A 62 16.49 -22.66 26.04
CA LEU A 62 15.28 -21.86 26.22
C LEU A 62 15.49 -20.67 27.18
N GLN A 63 16.34 -20.82 28.19
CA GLN A 63 16.71 -19.71 29.08
C GLN A 63 17.57 -18.68 28.35
N GLU A 64 18.57 -19.14 27.60
CA GLU A 64 19.45 -18.28 26.79
C GLU A 64 18.67 -17.57 25.67
N LEU A 65 17.73 -18.27 25.01
CA LEU A 65 16.84 -17.70 24.00
C LEU A 65 15.94 -16.62 24.59
N GLY A 66 15.31 -16.86 25.75
CA GLY A 66 14.44 -15.88 26.40
C GLY A 66 15.20 -14.60 26.81
N ASP A 67 16.42 -14.71 27.31
CA ASP A 67 17.23 -13.55 27.69
C ASP A 67 17.77 -12.80 26.47
N LEU A 68 18.18 -13.52 25.41
CA LEU A 68 18.54 -12.91 24.15
C LEU A 68 17.36 -12.18 23.50
N MET A 69 16.15 -12.75 23.54
CA MET A 69 14.97 -12.09 22.99
C MET A 69 14.63 -10.81 23.73
N LYS A 70 14.84 -10.72 25.05
CA LYS A 70 14.69 -9.43 25.77
C LYS A 70 15.71 -8.38 25.32
N VAL A 71 16.90 -8.81 24.91
CA VAL A 71 17.92 -7.90 24.35
C VAL A 71 17.51 -7.48 22.95
N LEU A 72 17.11 -8.43 22.10
CA LEU A 72 16.70 -8.19 20.73
C LEU A 72 15.42 -7.35 20.65
N ASP A 73 14.47 -7.57 21.56
CA ASP A 73 13.24 -6.80 21.71
C ASP A 73 13.56 -5.34 22.07
N LYS A 74 14.43 -5.10 23.07
CA LYS A 74 14.89 -3.74 23.40
C LYS A 74 15.68 -3.07 22.28
N VAL A 75 16.47 -3.84 21.53
CA VAL A 75 17.18 -3.34 20.36
C VAL A 75 16.15 -2.96 19.31
N ILE A 76 15.19 -3.84 19.00
CA ILE A 76 14.14 -3.60 18.01
C ILE A 76 13.21 -2.46 18.43
N GLU A 77 12.84 -2.31 19.70
CA GLU A 77 12.07 -1.17 20.24
C GLU A 77 12.82 0.15 20.08
N LYS A 78 14.11 0.20 20.43
CA LYS A 78 14.96 1.38 20.20
C LYS A 78 15.15 1.66 18.73
N CYS A 79 15.26 0.60 17.95
CA CYS A 79 15.30 0.67 16.52
C CYS A 79 13.90 0.89 15.95
N ALA A 80 12.78 0.84 16.67
CA ALA A 80 11.41 1.03 16.16
C ALA A 80 11.08 2.52 16.01
N ASP A 81 11.51 3.32 16.99
CA ASP A 81 11.51 4.79 16.89
C ASP A 81 12.45 5.28 15.81
N ALA A 82 13.56 4.56 15.63
CA ALA A 82 14.41 4.72 14.48
C ALA A 82 13.63 4.27 13.22
N THR A 83 13.11 3.04 13.15
CA THR A 83 12.60 2.31 11.97
C THR A 83 11.19 2.70 11.49
N CYS A 84 10.92 4.00 11.41
CA CYS A 84 9.95 4.56 10.48
C CYS A 84 10.54 4.68 9.04
N TRP A 85 11.17 3.61 8.53
CA TRP A 85 12.45 3.73 7.81
C TRP A 85 12.47 3.61 6.28
N MET A 86 11.46 4.18 5.66
CA MET A 86 11.53 4.60 4.26
C MET A 86 10.75 5.89 4.19
N LYS A 87 11.25 6.89 3.45
CA LYS A 87 10.38 8.04 3.12
C LYS A 87 9.09 7.50 2.54
N ALA A 88 7.95 8.10 2.85
CA ALA A 88 6.65 7.67 2.35
C ALA A 88 6.67 7.38 0.84
N GLN A 89 7.45 8.16 0.07
CA GLN A 89 7.80 7.89 -1.32
C GLN A 89 8.32 6.47 -1.56
N GLN A 90 9.40 6.07 -0.89
CA GLN A 90 10.07 4.78 -1.10
C GLN A 90 9.15 3.62 -0.72
N ARG A 91 8.29 3.79 0.30
CA ARG A 91 7.29 2.78 0.65
C ARG A 91 6.24 2.62 -0.44
N CYS A 92 5.75 3.74 -0.94
CA CYS A 92 4.81 3.76 -2.06
C CYS A 92 5.41 3.07 -3.30
N GLU A 93 6.66 3.41 -3.65
CA GLU A 93 7.34 2.87 -4.83
C GLU A 93 7.58 1.35 -4.71
N ASN A 94 7.92 0.88 -3.50
CA ASN A 94 8.15 -0.54 -3.24
C ASN A 94 6.85 -1.37 -3.21
N GLU A 95 5.78 -0.87 -2.57
CA GLU A 95 4.54 -1.65 -2.43
C GLU A 95 3.72 -1.69 -3.72
N THR A 96 3.83 -0.66 -4.55
CA THR A 96 3.07 -0.58 -5.82
C THR A 96 3.86 -0.96 -7.05
N GLU A 97 5.13 -1.34 -6.89
CA GLU A 97 6.06 -1.68 -7.97
C GLU A 97 6.09 -0.61 -9.07
N GLY A 98 5.92 0.67 -8.69
CA GLY A 98 5.56 1.74 -9.62
C GLY A 98 5.97 3.13 -9.16
N ALA A 99 5.81 4.10 -10.05
CA ALA A 99 6.15 5.50 -9.75
C ALA A 99 5.08 6.11 -8.84
N CYS A 100 5.53 6.88 -7.84
CA CYS A 100 4.66 7.60 -6.92
C CYS A 100 4.78 9.11 -7.09
N GLU A 101 3.79 9.83 -6.57
CA GLU A 101 3.74 11.29 -6.54
C GLU A 101 3.17 11.79 -5.22
N GLU A 102 3.60 12.99 -4.84
CA GLU A 102 3.21 13.63 -3.59
C GLU A 102 1.94 14.46 -3.79
N SER A 103 0.98 14.32 -2.89
CA SER A 103 -0.20 15.19 -2.79
C SER A 103 -0.35 15.65 -1.34
N GLY A 104 -0.08 16.93 -1.08
CA GLY A 104 0.03 17.45 0.27
C GLY A 104 1.29 16.93 0.97
N LEU A 105 1.12 16.21 2.09
CA LEU A 105 2.20 15.56 2.86
C LEU A 105 2.15 14.03 2.73
N ILE A 106 1.42 13.52 1.75
CA ILE A 106 1.10 12.09 1.60
C ILE A 106 1.52 11.66 0.19
N TRP A 107 2.13 10.48 0.09
CA TRP A 107 2.54 9.90 -1.17
C TRP A 107 1.50 8.94 -1.70
N TYR A 108 1.25 8.96 -3.01
CA TYR A 108 0.30 8.09 -3.68
C TYR A 108 0.89 7.47 -4.94
N PRO A 109 0.41 6.29 -5.34
CA PRO A 109 0.75 5.73 -6.65
C PRO A 109 0.31 6.68 -7.77
N LYS A 110 1.11 6.77 -8.83
CA LYS A 110 0.67 7.53 -10.02
C LYS A 110 -0.54 6.89 -10.66
N CYS A 111 -1.39 7.75 -11.23
CA CYS A 111 -2.51 7.29 -12.02
C CYS A 111 -2.02 6.53 -13.28
N LYS A 112 -2.76 5.49 -13.65
CA LYS A 112 -2.63 4.77 -14.92
C LYS A 112 -2.65 5.74 -16.10
N LYS A 113 -2.00 5.37 -17.19
CA LYS A 113 -1.98 6.18 -18.42
C LYS A 113 -3.39 6.56 -18.88
N GLY A 114 -3.59 7.83 -19.23
CA GLY A 114 -4.89 8.39 -19.61
C GLY A 114 -5.75 8.82 -18.42
N TYR A 115 -5.16 8.92 -17.23
CA TYR A 115 -5.77 9.44 -16.03
C TYR A 115 -4.79 10.40 -15.34
N HIS A 116 -5.33 11.40 -14.65
CA HIS A 116 -4.59 12.30 -13.76
C HIS A 116 -5.18 12.29 -12.36
N ALA A 117 -4.40 12.76 -11.38
CA ALA A 117 -4.86 12.88 -10.02
C ALA A 117 -5.81 14.07 -9.85
N ASP A 118 -7.00 13.82 -9.29
CA ASP A 118 -7.87 14.86 -8.75
C ASP A 118 -7.85 14.76 -7.22
N GLY A 119 -7.23 15.75 -6.58
CA GLY A 119 -6.97 15.74 -5.14
C GLY A 119 -5.93 14.69 -4.71
N CYS A 120 -6.18 14.06 -3.55
CA CYS A 120 -5.23 13.14 -2.95
C CYS A 120 -5.32 11.73 -3.54
N CYS A 121 -6.54 11.24 -3.73
CA CYS A 121 -6.80 9.82 -3.61
C CYS A 121 -7.59 9.26 -4.79
N VAL A 122 -7.99 10.11 -5.74
CA VAL A 122 -8.82 9.75 -6.90
C VAL A 122 -8.04 10.02 -8.18
N CYS A 123 -8.04 9.02 -9.05
CA CYS A 123 -7.60 9.16 -10.43
C CYS A 123 -8.80 9.37 -11.32
N VAL A 124 -8.75 10.39 -12.18
CA VAL A 124 -9.81 10.83 -13.08
C VAL A 124 -9.34 10.73 -14.51
N GLN A 125 -10.17 10.18 -15.40
CA GLN A 125 -9.83 9.97 -16.80
C GLN A 125 -9.56 11.30 -17.53
N ASP A 126 -8.58 11.32 -18.42
CA ASP A 126 -8.30 12.49 -19.27
C ASP A 126 -9.39 12.67 -20.32
N CYS A 127 -9.78 13.92 -20.60
CA CYS A 127 -10.66 14.20 -21.73
C CYS A 127 -9.92 13.97 -23.06
N PRO A 128 -10.57 13.34 -24.05
CA PRO A 128 -10.01 13.24 -25.39
C PRO A 128 -9.91 14.62 -26.05
N SER A 129 -9.16 14.70 -27.15
CA SER A 129 -9.08 15.91 -27.94
C SER A 129 -10.46 16.36 -28.43
N GLY A 130 -10.75 17.66 -28.32
CA GLY A 130 -12.01 18.27 -28.73
C GLY A 130 -13.09 18.31 -27.65
N PHE A 131 -12.86 17.69 -26.49
CA PHE A 131 -13.74 17.81 -25.33
C PHE A 131 -13.13 18.78 -24.33
N ALA A 132 -13.96 19.63 -23.73
CA ALA A 132 -13.51 20.55 -22.69
C ALA A 132 -13.56 19.86 -21.32
N ASP A 133 -12.44 19.89 -20.60
CA ASP A 133 -12.36 19.32 -19.25
C ASP A 133 -13.12 20.19 -18.25
N GLN A 134 -14.08 19.59 -17.53
CA GLN A 134 -14.90 20.21 -16.50
C GLN A 134 -14.83 19.43 -15.17
N GLY A 135 -13.64 18.89 -14.84
CA GLY A 135 -13.41 18.14 -13.61
C GLY A 135 -13.76 16.67 -13.79
N PHE A 136 -14.89 16.21 -13.24
CA PHE A 136 -15.35 14.82 -13.39
C PHE A 136 -16.09 14.55 -14.71
N GLU A 137 -16.14 15.56 -15.57
CA GLU A 137 -16.89 15.54 -16.82
C GLU A 137 -16.03 16.07 -17.96
N CYS A 138 -16.30 15.55 -19.15
CA CYS A 138 -15.81 16.07 -20.42
C CYS A 138 -17.00 16.67 -21.17
N ALA A 139 -17.06 18.00 -21.25
CA ALA A 139 -18.08 18.68 -22.04
C ALA A 139 -17.89 18.36 -23.52
N LYS A 140 -18.99 17.93 -24.15
CA LYS A 140 -18.99 17.54 -25.56
C LYS A 140 -18.74 18.75 -26.46
N PRO A 141 -18.15 18.53 -27.66
CA PRO A 141 -18.12 19.55 -28.69
C PRO A 141 -19.56 19.91 -29.16
N SER A 142 -19.68 20.96 -29.98
CA SER A 142 -20.98 21.48 -30.42
C SER A 142 -21.88 20.41 -31.03
N ALA A 143 -23.08 20.27 -30.47
CA ALA A 143 -24.18 19.56 -31.10
C ALA A 143 -24.75 20.36 -32.29
N TYR A 144 -25.51 19.69 -33.15
CA TYR A 144 -26.20 20.35 -34.26
C TYR A 144 -27.65 19.87 -34.40
N GLY A 145 -28.50 20.74 -34.94
CA GLY A 145 -29.88 20.39 -35.24
C GLY A 145 -30.02 19.66 -36.58
N ARG A 146 -30.83 18.61 -36.62
CA ARG A 146 -31.14 17.84 -37.84
C ARG A 146 -32.48 18.22 -38.49
N GLY A 147 -32.95 19.44 -38.22
CA GLY A 147 -34.19 19.99 -38.74
C GLY A 147 -35.45 19.62 -37.95
N ALA A 148 -36.59 20.14 -38.42
CA ALA A 148 -37.91 19.87 -37.81
C ALA A 148 -38.42 18.43 -38.07
N GLY A 149 -37.81 17.73 -39.03
CA GLY A 149 -38.22 16.41 -39.48
C GLY A 149 -39.27 16.47 -40.58
N TYR A 150 -39.65 15.29 -41.07
CA TYR A 150 -40.62 15.01 -42.11
C TYR A 150 -41.84 14.38 -41.44
N PRO A 151 -42.87 15.19 -41.11
CA PRO A 151 -44.10 14.66 -40.54
C PRO A 151 -44.94 13.96 -41.62
N TRP A 152 -46.00 13.28 -41.18
CA TRP A 152 -47.09 12.88 -42.07
C TRP A 152 -47.72 14.11 -42.74
N GLU A 153 -48.03 14.01 -44.03
CA GLU A 153 -48.66 15.08 -44.81
C GLU A 153 -49.99 14.63 -45.43
N PHE A 154 -50.90 15.57 -45.68
CA PHE A 154 -52.18 15.28 -46.32
C PHE A 154 -51.98 14.64 -47.70
N GLY A 155 -52.42 13.39 -47.83
CA GLY A 155 -52.23 12.58 -49.03
C GLY A 155 -51.32 11.39 -48.83
N ASP A 156 -50.57 11.35 -47.72
CA ASP A 156 -49.85 10.15 -47.28
C ASP A 156 -50.84 9.05 -46.86
N ASP A 157 -50.40 7.79 -46.93
CA ASP A 157 -51.14 6.67 -46.34
C ASP A 157 -51.14 6.76 -44.80
N LEU A 158 -51.80 5.82 -44.09
CA LEU A 158 -51.84 5.84 -42.62
C LEU A 158 -50.50 5.46 -41.96
N SER A 159 -49.39 5.42 -42.71
CA SER A 159 -48.04 5.12 -42.24
C SER A 159 -47.10 6.31 -42.44
N LEU A 160 -45.85 6.18 -41.98
CA LEU A 160 -44.80 7.19 -42.22
C LEU A 160 -43.91 6.86 -43.44
N ASN A 161 -44.34 5.94 -44.31
CA ASN A 161 -43.53 5.51 -45.46
C ASN A 161 -43.31 6.65 -46.47
N GLU A 162 -44.33 7.45 -46.74
CA GLU A 162 -44.19 8.58 -47.66
C GLU A 162 -43.31 9.69 -47.07
N ALA A 163 -43.45 9.97 -45.76
CA ALA A 163 -42.54 10.84 -45.03
C ALA A 163 -41.08 10.34 -45.06
N MET A 164 -40.87 9.02 -44.96
CA MET A 164 -39.55 8.39 -45.07
C MET A 164 -38.95 8.61 -46.46
N LYS A 165 -39.73 8.39 -47.53
CA LYS A 165 -39.27 8.63 -48.91
C LYS A 165 -38.89 10.09 -49.14
N ARG A 166 -39.68 11.04 -48.62
CA ARG A 166 -39.34 12.48 -48.68
C ARG A 166 -38.01 12.75 -47.98
N CYS A 167 -37.82 12.21 -46.78
CA CYS A 167 -36.58 12.35 -46.05
C CYS A 167 -35.37 11.76 -46.79
N GLU A 168 -35.49 10.53 -47.31
CA GLU A 168 -34.41 9.83 -48.02
C GLU A 168 -34.05 10.51 -49.34
N HIS A 169 -35.03 11.13 -50.01
CA HIS A 169 -34.80 11.94 -51.19
C HIS A 169 -33.91 13.15 -50.90
N ASP A 170 -34.20 13.86 -49.81
CA ASP A 170 -33.46 15.05 -49.41
C ASP A 170 -32.11 14.72 -48.73
N ASN A 171 -32.00 13.53 -48.12
CA ASN A 171 -30.83 13.10 -47.32
C ASN A 171 -30.22 11.78 -47.83
N PRO A 172 -29.88 11.66 -49.12
CA PRO A 172 -29.50 10.38 -49.73
C PRO A 172 -28.20 9.80 -49.20
N GLN A 173 -27.35 10.61 -48.56
CA GLN A 173 -26.04 10.17 -48.04
C GLN A 173 -26.09 9.65 -46.60
N LEU A 174 -26.87 10.31 -45.73
CA LEU A 174 -26.98 9.95 -44.31
C LEU A 174 -28.08 8.92 -44.07
N GLY A 175 -29.12 8.93 -44.92
CA GLY A 175 -30.34 8.17 -44.72
C GLY A 175 -31.21 8.75 -43.60
N CYS A 176 -32.31 8.07 -43.30
CA CYS A 176 -33.33 8.56 -42.39
C CYS A 176 -33.74 7.52 -41.35
N GLU A 177 -34.30 8.00 -40.24
CA GLU A 177 -34.76 7.19 -39.12
C GLU A 177 -36.03 7.81 -38.50
N GLN A 178 -36.86 6.97 -37.90
CA GLN A 178 -38.07 7.42 -37.23
C GLN A 178 -37.78 7.77 -35.77
N TRP A 179 -38.31 8.91 -35.31
CA TRP A 179 -38.38 9.24 -33.89
C TRP A 179 -39.80 9.69 -33.54
N GLY A 180 -40.49 8.94 -32.68
CA GLY A 180 -41.91 9.17 -32.40
C GLY A 180 -42.76 9.05 -33.67
N LEU A 181 -43.51 10.12 -33.99
CA LEU A 181 -44.42 10.18 -35.14
C LEU A 181 -43.83 10.98 -36.34
N VAL A 182 -42.53 11.26 -36.33
CA VAL A 182 -41.87 12.08 -37.34
C VAL A 182 -40.61 11.37 -37.83
N ILE A 183 -40.29 11.50 -39.12
CA ILE A 183 -39.04 10.99 -39.70
C ILE A 183 -37.97 12.07 -39.65
N TYR A 184 -36.74 11.69 -39.30
CA TYR A 184 -35.59 12.58 -39.27
C TYR A 184 -34.43 12.04 -40.09
N PRO A 185 -33.54 12.91 -40.62
CA PRO A 185 -32.25 12.48 -41.11
C PRO A 185 -31.45 11.81 -39.99
N LYS A 186 -30.68 10.76 -40.33
CA LYS A 186 -29.74 10.18 -39.37
C LYS A 186 -28.65 11.17 -39.00
N CYS A 187 -28.11 11.00 -37.79
CA CYS A 187 -26.96 11.78 -37.37
C CYS A 187 -25.69 11.42 -38.15
N GLN A 188 -24.77 12.38 -38.27
CA GLN A 188 -23.46 12.19 -38.86
C GLN A 188 -22.66 11.15 -38.06
N PRO A 189 -21.65 10.50 -38.67
CA PRO A 189 -20.80 9.57 -37.94
C PRO A 189 -20.22 10.19 -36.67
N ASN A 190 -20.21 9.41 -35.59
CA ASN A 190 -19.82 9.82 -34.22
C ASN A 190 -20.81 10.75 -33.50
N PHE A 191 -22.03 10.88 -34.00
CA PHE A 191 -23.15 11.51 -33.30
C PHE A 191 -24.30 10.52 -33.12
N HIS A 192 -25.13 10.76 -32.12
CA HIS A 192 -26.39 10.07 -31.90
C HIS A 192 -27.49 11.10 -31.69
N ASN A 193 -28.74 10.67 -31.88
CA ASN A 193 -29.86 11.55 -31.65
C ASN A 193 -30.08 11.74 -30.13
N PHE A 194 -30.11 13.00 -29.72
CA PHE A 194 -30.61 13.43 -28.42
C PHE A 194 -32.01 14.02 -28.65
N ASP A 195 -33.01 13.40 -28.05
CA ASP A 195 -34.43 13.61 -28.39
C ASP A 195 -34.69 13.50 -29.91
N CYS A 196 -35.61 14.31 -30.43
CA CYS A 196 -36.09 14.22 -31.79
C CYS A 196 -35.19 14.91 -32.82
N CYS A 197 -34.55 16.03 -32.47
CA CYS A 197 -34.04 16.96 -33.47
C CYS A 197 -32.61 17.42 -33.26
N ILE A 198 -31.91 16.92 -32.24
CA ILE A 198 -30.52 17.28 -31.95
C ILE A 198 -29.64 16.05 -32.18
N CYS A 199 -28.53 16.23 -32.88
CA CYS A 199 -27.45 15.26 -32.95
C CYS A 199 -26.36 15.68 -31.96
N SER A 200 -26.16 14.86 -30.93
CA SER A 200 -25.15 15.04 -29.89
C SER A 200 -23.92 14.18 -30.19
N PRO A 201 -22.68 14.69 -30.00
CA PRO A 201 -21.49 13.87 -30.13
C PRO A 201 -21.52 12.65 -29.22
N ASN A 202 -21.02 11.52 -29.70
CA ASN A 202 -20.87 10.30 -28.93
C ASN A 202 -19.80 10.46 -27.85
N CYS A 203 -20.07 9.91 -26.67
CA CYS A 203 -19.03 9.79 -25.65
C CYS A 203 -17.97 8.76 -26.05
N PRO A 204 -16.68 9.01 -25.72
CA PRO A 204 -15.61 8.04 -25.90
C PRO A 204 -15.84 6.77 -25.10
N ALA A 205 -15.12 5.70 -25.46
CA ALA A 205 -15.15 4.45 -24.72
C ALA A 205 -14.73 4.66 -23.25
N GLY A 206 -15.48 4.05 -22.32
CA GLY A 206 -15.26 4.18 -20.88
C GLY A 206 -15.85 5.45 -20.27
N MET A 207 -16.59 6.27 -21.01
CA MET A 207 -17.33 7.41 -20.44
C MET A 207 -18.84 7.19 -20.52
N THR A 208 -19.56 7.68 -19.51
CA THR A 208 -21.01 7.61 -19.48
C THR A 208 -21.61 8.88 -20.06
N ASP A 209 -22.53 8.73 -21.01
CA ASP A 209 -23.23 9.87 -21.59
C ASP A 209 -24.26 10.44 -20.61
N ILE A 210 -24.09 11.70 -20.22
CA ILE A 210 -24.99 12.42 -19.31
C ILE A 210 -25.68 13.62 -20.01
N GLY A 211 -25.76 13.57 -21.34
CA GLY A 211 -26.42 14.57 -22.17
C GLY A 211 -25.45 15.56 -22.79
N VAL A 212 -25.18 16.68 -22.10
CA VAL A 212 -24.27 17.74 -22.59
C VAL A 212 -22.80 17.42 -22.36
N SER A 213 -22.52 16.47 -21.48
CA SER A 213 -21.18 16.04 -21.08
C SER A 213 -21.06 14.52 -21.10
N CYS A 214 -19.83 14.05 -21.04
CA CYS A 214 -19.48 12.66 -20.79
C CYS A 214 -18.87 12.55 -19.40
N GLN A 215 -19.51 11.79 -18.51
CA GLN A 215 -18.98 11.51 -17.19
C GLN A 215 -17.77 10.59 -17.31
N LYS A 216 -16.66 11.02 -16.72
CA LYS A 216 -15.38 10.32 -16.76
C LYS A 216 -15.40 9.08 -15.87
N GLU A 217 -14.61 8.07 -16.23
CA GLU A 217 -14.26 7.01 -15.30
C GLU A 217 -13.35 7.53 -14.18
N THR A 218 -13.52 6.96 -13.00
CA THR A 218 -12.71 7.27 -11.83
C THR A 218 -12.35 6.01 -11.05
N TYR A 219 -11.23 6.03 -10.35
CA TYR A 219 -10.90 4.99 -9.38
C TYR A 219 -10.05 5.56 -8.25
N GLY A 220 -10.12 4.90 -7.09
CA GLY A 220 -9.29 5.23 -5.94
C GLY A 220 -7.88 4.67 -6.08
N ARG A 221 -6.87 5.43 -5.66
CA ARG A 221 -5.45 5.03 -5.61
C ARG A 221 -4.93 4.78 -4.18
N GLY A 222 -5.84 4.46 -3.26
CA GLY A 222 -5.55 4.18 -1.86
C GLY A 222 -5.55 5.41 -0.95
N VAL A 223 -5.25 5.18 0.33
CA VAL A 223 -5.20 6.22 1.39
C VAL A 223 -3.83 6.93 1.46
N GLY A 224 -2.85 6.43 0.71
CA GLY A 224 -1.51 7.01 0.60
C GLY A 224 -0.58 6.66 1.76
N PHE A 225 0.65 7.14 1.65
CA PHE A 225 1.76 6.83 2.56
C PHE A 225 2.22 8.12 3.25
N VAL A 226 2.33 8.10 4.58
CA VAL A 226 2.72 9.28 5.40
C VAL A 226 4.08 9.10 6.06
N ASP A 227 4.86 10.16 6.20
CA ASP A 227 6.09 10.09 7.02
C ASP A 227 5.70 10.03 8.51
N GLY A 228 6.18 9.02 9.25
CA GLY A 228 6.07 8.96 10.71
C GLY A 228 4.73 8.47 11.31
N LYS A 229 4.50 7.15 11.37
CA LYS A 229 3.74 6.38 12.38
C LYS A 229 3.52 4.95 11.83
N CYS A 230 4.35 4.00 12.25
CA CYS A 230 4.24 2.60 11.85
C CYS A 230 3.92 1.72 13.05
N ILE A 231 2.70 1.79 13.58
CA ILE A 231 2.18 0.73 14.46
C ILE A 231 0.70 0.59 14.10
N GLU A 232 0.39 -0.32 13.18
CA GLU A 232 -0.72 -1.31 13.29
C GLU A 232 -1.07 -1.94 11.93
N GLU A 233 -0.96 -1.23 10.81
CA GLU A 233 -1.78 -1.65 9.64
C GLU A 233 -1.16 -2.75 8.75
N ASN A 234 0.17 -2.85 8.61
CA ASN A 234 0.79 -3.80 7.67
C ASN A 234 1.41 -5.05 8.31
N TRP A 235 1.38 -5.19 9.64
CA TRP A 235 1.97 -6.34 10.33
C TRP A 235 1.01 -7.53 10.50
N ASN A 236 -0.28 -7.37 10.19
CA ASN A 236 -1.23 -8.48 10.15
C ASN A 236 -1.00 -9.46 8.98
N ASN A 237 -0.12 -9.12 8.02
CA ASN A 237 0.20 -9.96 6.86
C ASN A 237 1.42 -10.87 7.06
N PHE A 238 2.23 -10.65 8.10
CA PHE A 238 3.10 -11.70 8.60
C PHE A 238 2.23 -12.58 9.48
N THR A 239 1.59 -13.55 8.84
CA THR A 239 0.75 -14.52 9.55
C THR A 239 1.51 -15.00 10.78
N PRO A 240 0.96 -14.83 12.00
CA PRO A 240 1.30 -15.70 13.11
C PRO A 240 1.20 -17.10 12.53
N ILE A 241 2.14 -17.98 12.85
CA ILE A 241 2.07 -19.35 12.36
C ILE A 241 0.78 -19.96 12.97
N GLU A 242 -0.34 -19.83 12.25
CA GLU A 242 -1.71 -20.06 12.70
C GLU A 242 -2.01 -21.57 12.88
N LYS A 243 -0.96 -22.39 12.99
CA LYS A 243 -1.03 -23.84 13.08
C LYS A 243 0.02 -24.40 14.02
N PHE A 244 -0.07 -24.08 15.31
CA PHE A 244 0.83 -24.68 16.27
C PHE A 244 0.23 -25.88 17.00
N GLY A 245 0.54 -27.06 16.46
CA GLY A 245 0.38 -28.34 17.14
C GLY A 245 1.69 -29.06 17.46
N LYS A 246 2.87 -28.52 17.11
CA LYS A 246 4.17 -29.20 17.33
C LYS A 246 5.33 -28.23 17.64
N CYS A 247 5.64 -28.08 18.93
CA CYS A 247 6.77 -27.28 19.44
C CYS A 247 8.14 -27.58 18.81
N VAL A 248 8.34 -28.82 18.35
CA VAL A 248 9.59 -29.22 17.66
C VAL A 248 9.75 -28.50 16.31
N GLN A 249 8.67 -28.37 15.54
CA GLN A 249 8.69 -27.70 14.23
C GLN A 249 8.90 -26.19 14.38
N GLN A 250 8.37 -25.61 15.46
CA GLN A 250 8.65 -24.22 15.84
C GLN A 250 10.12 -24.01 16.16
N ALA A 251 10.71 -24.88 16.97
CA ALA A 251 12.11 -24.79 17.33
C ALA A 251 13.02 -24.90 16.08
N GLU A 252 12.71 -25.82 15.16
CA GLU A 252 13.43 -25.95 13.88
C GLU A 252 13.33 -24.68 13.03
N GLN A 253 12.15 -24.05 12.95
CA GLN A 253 11.98 -22.79 12.21
C GLN A 253 12.74 -21.64 12.87
N ILE A 254 12.70 -21.53 14.20
CA ILE A 254 13.46 -20.50 14.95
C ILE A 254 14.97 -20.68 14.72
N VAL A 255 15.48 -21.91 14.71
CA VAL A 255 16.90 -22.17 14.38
C VAL A 255 17.23 -21.68 12.98
N LYS A 256 16.36 -21.95 12.01
CA LYS A 256 16.55 -21.46 10.64
C LYS A 256 16.53 -19.93 10.55
N ASP A 257 15.60 -19.27 11.25
CA ASP A 257 15.51 -17.81 11.27
C ASP A 257 16.76 -17.18 11.91
N ILE A 258 17.31 -17.82 12.96
CA ILE A 258 18.60 -17.44 13.56
C ILE A 258 19.72 -17.59 12.54
N GLU A 259 19.82 -18.72 11.85
CA GLU A 259 20.87 -18.96 10.84
C GLU A 259 20.80 -17.96 9.69
N ASP A 260 19.59 -17.68 9.18
CA ASP A 260 19.36 -16.71 8.12
C ASP A 260 19.76 -15.30 8.57
N LEU A 261 19.40 -14.90 9.80
CA LEU A 261 19.80 -13.61 10.39
C LEU A 261 21.32 -13.52 10.55
N VAL A 262 21.96 -14.54 11.12
CA VAL A 262 23.42 -14.58 11.32
C VAL A 262 24.13 -14.42 9.98
N LYS A 263 23.72 -15.19 8.97
CA LYS A 263 24.28 -15.10 7.62
C LYS A 263 24.08 -13.70 7.03
N SER A 264 22.90 -13.12 7.20
CA SER A 264 22.58 -11.76 6.74
C SER A 264 23.52 -10.71 7.33
N VAL A 265 23.89 -10.84 8.62
CA VAL A 265 24.86 -9.97 9.29
C VAL A 265 26.28 -10.20 8.77
N GLU A 266 26.73 -11.46 8.68
CA GLU A 266 28.09 -11.82 8.27
C GLU A 266 28.41 -11.45 6.83
N ASP A 267 27.46 -11.69 5.92
CA ASP A 267 27.58 -11.34 4.51
C ASP A 267 27.58 -9.82 4.30
N LYS A 268 27.39 -9.03 5.37
CA LYS A 268 27.08 -7.59 5.33
C LYS A 268 26.02 -7.32 4.27
N SER A 269 25.04 -8.22 4.22
CA SER A 269 23.94 -8.11 3.29
C SER A 269 23.20 -6.80 3.56
N ASP A 270 22.29 -6.45 2.66
CA ASP A 270 21.50 -5.25 2.82
C ASP A 270 20.96 -5.12 4.25
N MET A 271 21.30 -4.00 4.89
CA MET A 271 21.03 -3.72 6.29
C MET A 271 19.53 -3.87 6.60
N TRP A 272 18.68 -3.59 5.61
CA TRP A 272 17.24 -3.78 5.65
C TRP A 272 16.82 -5.23 5.75
N ASN A 273 17.44 -6.10 4.96
CA ASN A 273 17.17 -7.54 5.00
C ASN A 273 17.54 -8.12 6.38
N THR A 274 18.65 -7.67 6.96
CA THR A 274 19.08 -8.05 8.30
C THR A 274 18.06 -7.65 9.37
N LEU A 275 17.55 -6.41 9.31
CA LEU A 275 16.52 -5.93 10.24
C LEU A 275 15.20 -6.70 10.09
N LYS A 276 14.79 -7.01 8.85
CA LYS A 276 13.61 -7.83 8.56
C LYS A 276 13.71 -9.22 9.20
N LEU A 277 14.86 -9.89 9.05
CA LEU A 277 15.10 -11.20 9.62
C LEU A 277 15.08 -11.18 11.16
N ALA A 278 15.65 -10.13 11.77
CA ALA A 278 15.63 -9.95 13.22
C ALA A 278 14.20 -9.81 13.77
N TYR A 279 13.33 -9.10 13.06
CA TYR A 279 11.92 -8.98 13.44
C TYR A 279 11.15 -10.30 13.28
N VAL A 280 11.34 -11.01 12.17
CA VAL A 280 10.70 -12.34 11.95
C VAL A 280 11.07 -13.29 13.08
N LEU A 281 12.33 -13.29 13.50
CA LEU A 281 12.80 -14.08 14.63
C LEU A 281 12.05 -13.74 15.93
N LEU A 282 11.82 -12.46 16.24
CA LEU A 282 11.02 -12.06 17.41
C LEU A 282 9.59 -12.60 17.34
N GLN A 283 8.94 -12.45 16.19
CA GLN A 283 7.55 -12.88 16.00
C GLN A 283 7.36 -14.38 16.13
N HIS A 284 8.34 -15.18 15.72
CA HIS A 284 8.28 -16.64 15.88
C HIS A 284 8.65 -17.07 17.31
N THR A 285 9.56 -16.35 17.96
CA THR A 285 10.06 -16.72 19.28
C THR A 285 9.10 -16.37 20.40
N ASN A 286 8.42 -15.21 20.36
CA ASN A 286 7.50 -14.79 21.43
C ASN A 286 6.35 -15.80 21.67
N PRO A 287 5.58 -16.23 20.64
CA PRO A 287 4.55 -17.25 20.83
C PRO A 287 5.12 -18.61 21.22
N PHE A 288 6.32 -18.97 20.76
CA PHE A 288 6.98 -20.21 21.13
C PHE A 288 7.35 -20.24 22.62
N LEU A 289 7.89 -19.14 23.16
CA LEU A 289 8.17 -19.01 24.58
C LEU A 289 6.88 -19.17 25.40
N GLU A 290 5.82 -18.45 25.04
CA GLU A 290 4.54 -18.51 25.76
C GLU A 290 3.88 -19.91 25.71
N HIS A 291 3.87 -20.57 24.55
CA HIS A 291 3.06 -21.77 24.33
C HIS A 291 3.82 -23.08 24.55
N CYS A 292 5.13 -23.10 24.32
CA CYS A 292 5.94 -24.31 24.37
C CYS A 292 6.91 -24.37 25.55
N VAL A 293 7.25 -23.22 26.15
CA VAL A 293 8.31 -23.13 27.16
C VAL A 293 7.74 -22.82 28.53
N ASP A 294 6.92 -21.78 28.66
CA ASP A 294 6.31 -21.39 29.93
C ASP A 294 5.57 -22.53 30.65
N PRO A 295 4.85 -23.45 29.97
CA PRO A 295 4.23 -24.60 30.63
C PRO A 295 5.22 -25.62 31.22
N LEU A 296 6.48 -25.63 30.74
CA LEU A 296 7.53 -26.57 31.18
C LEU A 296 8.37 -26.04 32.33
N VAL A 297 8.27 -24.74 32.63
CA VAL A 297 8.96 -24.12 33.78
C VAL A 297 8.08 -24.33 35.01
N PRO A 298 8.49 -25.17 35.99
CA PRO A 298 7.71 -25.33 37.21
C PRO A 298 7.63 -23.98 37.92
N LYS A 299 6.40 -23.49 38.15
CA LYS A 299 6.18 -22.31 39.00
C LYS A 299 6.82 -22.59 40.35
N THR A 300 7.92 -21.92 40.65
CA THR A 300 8.50 -21.94 42.00
C THR A 300 7.42 -21.42 42.93
N SER A 301 6.84 -22.32 43.73
CA SER A 301 5.94 -21.94 44.81
C SER A 301 6.72 -21.07 45.76
N SER A 302 6.47 -19.77 45.72
CA SER A 302 6.90 -18.82 46.73
C SER A 302 6.29 -19.24 48.07
N ASN A 303 7.11 -19.87 48.92
CA ASN A 303 6.93 -19.92 50.37
C ASN A 303 7.83 -18.85 50.99
#